data_AF-A0A151EZ64-F1
#
_entry.id   AF-A0A151EZ64-F1
#
_cell.length_a   1.000
_cell.length_b   1.000
_cell.length_c   1.000
_cell.angle_alpha   90.00
_cell.angle_beta   90.00
_cell.angle_gamma   90.00
#
_symmetry.space_group_name_H-M   'P 1'
#
loop_
_entity.id
_entity.type
_entity.pdbx_description
1 polymer ?
#
loop_
_entity_poly.entity_id
_entity_poly.type
_entity_poly.pdbx_seq_one_letter_code
_entity_poly.pdbx_strand_id
1 'polypeptide(L)'
;MKKTTYVYFISIVLVLLLSPIVSATQISKTIKASTDDYNTIGDLNLKIAEAVNMVNEPMLKSFLEELVSIGPRMTGTYGCEKAAEYLYEQFQDFGLETRYHNWATINNKLPLRHYKGQNIEATLNGTNKDCEEILIFNAHYDTVKNSPGANDDGSGVAAVLAAAYILNKFEFNRTIKFVAFSGEEVGLIGSRAYVKEIYENNVEILVEFNADMIGYAETVYGGKNITLVPTEDAKILVEDIKSVNNNYGINFNINAGNIITPGGSRGGSDYYDFVLYGYEAIAFWESEWNRDYFHNPEDTIEHINFSYFVNVTKLIVGSLAYLADKVEINHPTLRIRSPKRGRLYFEDRTLRIFKHHRTIVIDDVLICTEVKPGDSPIEKVEFYMDNKLKYTDYEKPYQWRINQLSFRKHSIKAVAYDEEGRTSSDEIKFRFINLMLKR
;
A
#
# COMPACT_ATOMS: atom_id res chain seq x y z
N MET A 1 -10.69 13.26 -89.83
CA MET A 1 -9.93 12.45 -88.84
C MET A 1 -9.92 13.19 -87.52
N LYS A 2 -10.44 12.55 -86.46
CA LYS A 2 -10.80 13.15 -85.17
C LYS A 2 -9.55 13.43 -84.31
N LYS A 3 -9.47 14.62 -83.72
CA LYS A 3 -8.58 14.94 -82.60
C LYS A 3 -9.25 14.42 -81.32
N THR A 4 -8.58 13.51 -80.62
CA THR A 4 -9.06 12.96 -79.34
C THR A 4 -8.31 13.65 -78.20
N THR A 5 -9.03 14.46 -77.44
CA THR A 5 -8.60 15.07 -76.18
C THR A 5 -8.69 14.01 -75.09
N TYR A 6 -7.57 13.68 -74.42
CA TYR A 6 -7.59 12.83 -73.22
C TYR A 6 -7.80 13.72 -71.99
N VAL A 7 -8.93 13.53 -71.32
CA VAL A 7 -9.22 14.10 -70.00
C VAL A 7 -8.76 13.08 -68.96
N TYR A 8 -7.80 13.45 -68.11
CA TYR A 8 -7.42 12.66 -66.94
C TYR A 8 -8.50 12.80 -65.86
N PHE A 9 -9.26 11.74 -65.62
CA PHE A 9 -10.07 11.61 -64.40
C PHE A 9 -9.17 11.10 -63.27
N ILE A 10 -8.92 11.95 -62.28
CA ILE A 10 -8.32 11.54 -61.00
C ILE A 10 -9.44 10.92 -60.17
N SER A 11 -9.48 9.59 -60.10
CA SER A 11 -10.35 8.87 -59.17
C SER A 11 -9.67 8.82 -57.80
N ILE A 12 -10.11 9.68 -56.88
CA ILE A 12 -9.76 9.58 -55.46
C ILE A 12 -10.53 8.38 -54.88
N VAL A 13 -9.82 7.28 -54.60
CA VAL A 13 -10.36 6.17 -53.83
C VAL A 13 -10.19 6.51 -52.35
N LEU A 14 -11.29 6.97 -51.74
CA LEU A 14 -11.39 7.19 -50.30
C LEU A 14 -11.72 5.85 -49.63
N VAL A 15 -10.75 5.23 -48.96
CA VAL A 15 -10.99 4.05 -48.12
C VAL A 15 -11.60 4.53 -46.79
N LEU A 16 -12.92 4.41 -46.67
CA LEU A 16 -13.64 4.62 -45.41
C LEU A 16 -13.45 3.40 -44.49
N LEU A 17 -12.58 3.54 -43.50
CA LEU A 17 -12.56 2.66 -42.32
C LEU A 17 -13.79 2.99 -41.46
N LEU A 18 -14.79 2.11 -41.48
CA LEU A 18 -15.93 2.14 -40.57
C LEU A 18 -15.47 1.66 -39.19
N SER A 19 -15.10 2.59 -38.31
CA SER A 19 -15.18 2.40 -36.86
C SER A 19 -16.57 2.84 -36.38
N PRO A 20 -17.20 2.15 -35.42
CA PRO A 20 -18.48 2.58 -34.88
C PRO A 20 -18.24 3.77 -33.94
N ILE A 21 -18.24 4.98 -34.51
CA ILE A 21 -18.41 6.21 -33.75
C ILE A 21 -19.89 6.24 -33.33
N VAL A 22 -20.19 5.67 -32.17
CA VAL A 22 -21.43 6.00 -31.48
C VAL A 22 -21.30 7.46 -31.06
N SER A 23 -21.97 8.34 -31.79
CA SER A 23 -21.95 9.78 -31.58
C SER A 23 -22.57 10.12 -30.21
N ALA A 24 -21.77 10.72 -29.33
CA ALA A 24 -22.16 11.17 -27.98
C ALA A 24 -23.40 12.09 -27.95
N THR A 25 -23.80 12.62 -29.11
CA THR A 25 -24.96 13.49 -29.29
C THR A 25 -26.32 12.77 -29.19
N GLN A 26 -26.36 11.44 -29.31
CA GLN A 26 -27.63 10.68 -29.22
C GLN A 26 -27.99 10.26 -27.79
N ILE A 27 -27.03 10.34 -26.85
CA ILE A 27 -27.23 10.04 -25.42
C ILE A 27 -27.84 11.24 -24.68
N SER A 28 -27.54 12.46 -25.13
CA SER A 28 -27.92 13.70 -24.42
C SER A 28 -29.43 14.03 -24.47
N LYS A 29 -30.23 13.40 -25.32
CA LYS A 29 -31.66 13.73 -25.49
C LYS A 29 -32.65 12.85 -24.70
N THR A 30 -32.20 11.82 -24.00
CA THR A 30 -33.08 10.92 -23.23
C THR A 30 -32.98 11.12 -21.71
N ILE A 31 -32.03 11.91 -21.21
CA ILE A 31 -31.84 12.08 -19.77
C ILE A 31 -32.44 13.41 -19.30
N LYS A 32 -33.73 13.36 -18.99
CA LYS A 32 -34.39 14.33 -18.12
C LYS A 32 -35.37 13.59 -17.21
N ALA A 33 -34.84 12.74 -16.34
CA ALA A 33 -35.52 12.23 -15.15
C ALA A 33 -34.50 11.57 -14.20
N SER A 34 -34.66 11.85 -12.90
CA SER A 34 -34.04 11.26 -11.69
C SER A 34 -32.52 11.22 -11.58
N THR A 35 -31.99 12.14 -10.78
CA THR A 35 -30.77 11.96 -9.98
C THR A 35 -31.04 10.88 -8.94
N ASP A 36 -30.47 9.70 -9.17
CA ASP A 36 -30.04 8.64 -8.23
C ASP A 36 -29.98 7.33 -9.06
N ASP A 37 -28.86 6.60 -8.99
CA ASP A 37 -28.53 5.36 -9.74
C ASP A 37 -28.12 5.47 -11.24
N TYR A 38 -27.10 6.27 -11.54
CA TYR A 38 -26.35 6.18 -12.81
C TYR A 38 -24.87 5.76 -12.67
N ASN A 39 -24.41 5.38 -11.47
CA ASN A 39 -22.97 5.13 -11.21
C ASN A 39 -22.50 3.69 -11.50
N THR A 40 -23.40 2.78 -11.90
CA THR A 40 -23.06 1.39 -12.18
C THR A 40 -23.58 0.94 -13.55
N ILE A 41 -22.79 0.15 -14.28
CA ILE A 41 -23.23 -0.61 -15.45
C ILE A 41 -23.01 -2.09 -15.14
N GLY A 42 -24.08 -2.80 -14.77
CA GLY A 42 -23.94 -4.12 -14.15
C GLY A 42 -23.21 -4.02 -12.81
N ASP A 43 -22.22 -4.88 -12.59
CA ASP A 43 -21.38 -4.87 -11.37
C ASP A 43 -20.21 -3.86 -11.44
N LEU A 44 -20.08 -3.10 -12.54
CA LEU A 44 -18.98 -2.14 -12.73
C LEU A 44 -19.32 -0.78 -12.15
N ASN A 45 -18.45 -0.26 -11.29
CA ASN A 45 -18.52 1.11 -10.81
C ASN A 45 -17.84 2.04 -11.83
N LEU A 46 -18.61 2.95 -12.43
CA LEU A 46 -18.13 3.86 -13.48
C LEU A 46 -17.01 4.78 -13.00
N LYS A 47 -17.03 5.19 -11.73
CA LYS A 47 -16.00 6.02 -11.12
C LYS A 47 -14.65 5.32 -11.14
N ILE A 48 -14.63 4.02 -10.80
CA ILE A 48 -13.41 3.21 -10.80
C ILE A 48 -12.95 2.96 -12.25
N ALA A 49 -13.88 2.71 -13.17
CA ALA A 49 -13.54 2.59 -14.60
C ALA A 49 -12.90 3.87 -15.15
N GLU A 50 -13.40 5.05 -14.77
CA GLU A 50 -12.83 6.33 -15.16
C GLU A 50 -11.42 6.50 -14.59
N ALA A 51 -11.23 6.26 -13.28
CA ALA A 51 -9.92 6.32 -12.63
C ALA A 51 -8.89 5.38 -13.28
N VAL A 52 -9.27 4.14 -13.59
CA VAL A 52 -8.40 3.16 -14.28
C VAL A 52 -8.04 3.65 -15.69
N ASN A 53 -8.99 4.23 -16.43
CA ASN A 53 -8.76 4.71 -17.80
C ASN A 53 -7.91 5.99 -17.86
N MET A 54 -7.83 6.75 -16.77
CA MET A 54 -6.96 7.93 -16.69
C MET A 54 -5.47 7.56 -16.62
N VAL A 55 -5.12 6.36 -16.16
CA VAL A 55 -3.73 5.89 -16.12
C VAL A 55 -3.23 5.66 -17.55
N ASN A 56 -2.18 6.39 -17.93
CA ASN A 56 -1.60 6.31 -19.27
C ASN A 56 -0.07 6.48 -19.24
N GLU A 57 0.57 5.99 -20.30
CA GLU A 57 2.02 6.01 -20.44
C GLU A 57 2.62 7.43 -20.42
N PRO A 58 2.12 8.44 -21.15
CA PRO A 58 2.67 9.79 -21.10
C PRO A 58 2.74 10.38 -19.69
N MET A 59 1.70 10.18 -18.87
CA MET A 59 1.67 10.65 -17.48
C MET A 59 2.75 9.97 -16.64
N LEU A 60 2.78 8.64 -16.66
CA LEU A 60 3.75 7.86 -15.88
C LEU A 60 5.19 8.15 -16.30
N LYS A 61 5.42 8.25 -17.61
CA LYS A 61 6.72 8.60 -18.17
C LYS A 61 7.17 9.99 -17.74
N SER A 62 6.28 11.00 -17.76
CA SER A 62 6.61 12.36 -17.30
C SER A 62 7.04 12.36 -15.83
N PHE A 63 6.24 11.75 -14.94
CA PHE A 63 6.59 11.71 -13.52
C PHE A 63 7.91 10.98 -13.25
N LEU A 64 8.16 9.89 -13.98
CA LEU A 64 9.38 9.12 -13.86
C LEU A 64 10.60 9.87 -14.40
N GLU A 65 10.49 10.46 -15.60
CA GLU A 65 11.56 11.25 -16.22
C GLU A 65 11.95 12.44 -15.36
N GLU A 66 10.97 13.16 -14.80
CA GLU A 66 11.22 14.27 -13.88
C GLU A 66 11.97 13.81 -12.62
N LEU A 67 11.53 12.74 -11.97
CA LEU A 67 12.19 12.20 -10.78
C LEU A 67 13.62 11.70 -11.07
N VAL A 68 13.81 10.98 -12.18
CA VAL A 68 15.13 10.45 -12.59
C VAL A 68 16.07 11.57 -13.03
N SER A 69 15.56 12.66 -13.61
CA SER A 69 16.37 13.81 -14.04
C SER A 69 17.10 14.51 -12.89
N ILE A 70 16.63 14.34 -11.65
CA ILE A 70 17.31 14.80 -10.42
C ILE A 70 18.67 14.10 -10.24
N GLY A 71 18.86 12.93 -10.86
CA GLY A 71 20.01 12.06 -10.68
C GLY A 71 19.88 11.17 -9.44
N PRO A 72 20.98 10.53 -8.99
CA PRO A 72 20.95 9.65 -7.83
C PRO A 72 20.43 10.34 -6.56
N ARG A 73 19.46 9.71 -5.89
CA ARG A 73 18.71 10.26 -4.74
C ARG A 73 19.12 9.62 -3.43
N MET A 74 20.41 9.30 -3.26
CA MET A 74 20.91 8.60 -2.07
C MET A 74 20.58 9.34 -0.78
N THR A 75 20.06 8.62 0.21
CA THR A 75 19.64 9.20 1.50
C THR A 75 20.72 10.10 2.12
N GLY A 76 20.31 11.32 2.48
CA GLY A 76 21.17 12.35 3.08
C GLY A 76 22.00 13.15 2.08
N THR A 77 21.78 13.00 0.77
CA THR A 77 22.40 13.82 -0.28
C THR A 77 21.47 14.92 -0.78
N TYR A 78 22.04 15.88 -1.50
CA TYR A 78 21.29 16.95 -2.17
C TYR A 78 20.24 16.42 -3.17
N GLY A 79 20.54 15.33 -3.91
CA GLY A 79 19.58 14.72 -4.84
C GLY A 79 18.35 14.17 -4.11
N CYS A 80 18.54 13.56 -2.94
CA CYS A 80 17.44 13.10 -2.08
C CYS A 80 16.62 14.29 -1.57
N GLU A 81 17.26 15.38 -1.10
CA GLU A 81 16.56 16.60 -0.68
C GLU A 81 15.76 17.22 -1.84
N LYS A 82 16.28 17.23 -3.08
CA LYS A 82 15.55 17.72 -4.26
C LYS A 82 14.39 16.84 -4.70
N ALA A 83 14.51 15.53 -4.56
CA ALA A 83 13.38 14.64 -4.78
C ALA A 83 12.26 14.88 -3.77
N ALA A 84 12.60 15.11 -2.50
CA ALA A 84 11.64 15.45 -1.46
C ALA A 84 10.90 16.77 -1.75
N GLU A 85 11.61 17.80 -2.22
CA GLU A 85 11.02 19.07 -2.68
C GLU A 85 10.07 18.86 -3.86
N TYR A 86 10.53 18.18 -4.91
CA TYR A 86 9.73 17.87 -6.09
C TYR A 86 8.42 17.15 -5.73
N LEU A 87 8.49 16.10 -4.91
CA LEU A 87 7.33 15.32 -4.50
C LEU A 87 6.34 16.15 -3.68
N TYR A 88 6.84 17.00 -2.78
CA TYR A 88 6.01 17.91 -2.01
C TYR A 88 5.28 18.90 -2.90
N GLU A 89 5.98 19.49 -3.87
CA GLU A 89 5.41 20.43 -4.85
C GLU A 89 4.35 19.75 -5.73
N GLN A 90 4.61 18.54 -6.25
CA GLN A 90 3.62 17.79 -7.03
C GLN A 90 2.33 17.55 -6.25
N PHE A 91 2.42 17.07 -5.00
CA PHE A 91 1.22 16.85 -4.19
C PHE A 91 0.47 18.15 -3.85
N GLN A 92 1.18 19.25 -3.62
CA GLN A 92 0.56 20.57 -3.43
C GLN A 92 -0.13 21.06 -4.71
N ASP A 93 0.48 20.88 -5.87
CA ASP A 93 -0.10 21.25 -7.17
C ASP A 93 -1.34 20.41 -7.50
N PHE A 94 -1.41 19.18 -6.98
CA PHE A 94 -2.61 18.35 -7.04
C PHE A 94 -3.71 18.83 -6.09
N GLY A 95 -3.45 19.81 -5.22
CA GLY A 95 -4.41 20.35 -4.25
C GLY A 95 -4.59 19.48 -3.00
N LEU A 96 -3.66 18.58 -2.70
CA LEU A 96 -3.75 17.68 -1.55
C LEU A 96 -3.14 18.30 -0.29
N GLU A 97 -3.69 17.94 0.88
CA GLU A 97 -3.08 18.30 2.16
C GLU A 97 -1.74 17.58 2.30
N THR A 98 -0.62 18.32 2.20
CA THR A 98 0.72 17.74 2.11
C THR A 98 1.61 18.21 3.25
N ARG A 99 2.39 17.28 3.82
CA ARG A 99 3.37 17.58 4.87
C ARG A 99 4.70 16.88 4.64
N TYR A 100 5.77 17.54 5.09
CA TYR A 100 7.04 16.88 5.37
C TYR A 100 6.97 16.15 6.71
N HIS A 101 7.33 14.86 6.71
CA HIS A 101 7.60 14.08 7.91
C HIS A 101 9.12 13.94 8.08
N ASN A 102 9.70 14.81 8.90
CA ASN A 102 11.15 14.86 9.12
C ASN A 102 11.61 13.77 10.08
N TRP A 103 12.74 13.12 9.76
CA TRP A 103 13.34 12.11 10.63
C TRP A 103 14.87 12.24 10.67
N ALA A 104 15.46 11.77 11.79
CA ALA A 104 16.89 11.66 11.94
C ALA A 104 17.25 10.48 12.86
N THR A 105 18.28 9.72 12.50
CA THR A 105 18.75 8.59 13.31
C THR A 105 20.22 8.30 13.10
N ILE A 106 20.78 7.46 13.96
CA ILE A 106 22.07 6.81 13.75
C ILE A 106 21.79 5.37 13.32
N ASN A 107 22.44 4.91 12.25
CA ASN A 107 22.29 3.52 11.82
C ASN A 107 22.80 2.55 12.89
N ASN A 108 22.34 1.30 12.83
CA ASN A 108 22.78 0.26 13.76
C ASN A 108 23.94 -0.59 13.21
N LYS A 109 24.53 -0.17 12.06
CA LYS A 109 25.65 -0.84 11.39
C LYS A 109 26.92 -0.02 11.61
N LEU A 110 28.05 -0.69 11.85
CA LEU A 110 29.35 -0.03 11.92
C LEU A 110 29.92 0.21 10.50
N PRO A 111 30.58 1.36 10.23
CA PRO A 111 30.71 2.51 11.11
C PRO A 111 29.37 3.24 11.31
N LEU A 112 29.15 3.76 12.52
CA LEU A 112 27.95 4.52 12.83
C LEU A 112 27.87 5.76 11.93
N ARG A 113 26.73 5.95 11.29
CA ARG A 113 26.39 7.08 10.43
C ARG A 113 25.11 7.71 10.89
N HIS A 114 25.14 9.03 11.02
CA HIS A 114 23.96 9.84 11.24
C HIS A 114 23.28 10.12 9.89
N TYR A 115 22.02 9.75 9.77
CA TYR A 115 21.16 10.05 8.64
C TYR A 115 20.06 11.02 9.07
N LYS A 116 19.72 11.94 8.18
CA LYS A 116 18.53 12.77 8.23
C LYS A 116 17.82 12.65 6.88
N GLY A 117 16.51 12.76 6.88
CA GLY A 117 15.69 12.69 5.68
C GLY A 117 14.28 13.15 5.95
N GLN A 118 13.46 13.13 4.90
CA GLN A 118 12.09 13.59 4.94
C GLN A 118 11.23 12.58 4.20
N ASN A 119 10.14 12.12 4.79
CA ASN A 119 9.09 11.47 4.01
C ASN A 119 8.11 12.55 3.57
N ILE A 120 7.46 12.35 2.43
CA ILE A 120 6.43 13.24 1.94
C ILE A 120 5.10 12.51 2.06
N GLU A 121 4.14 13.11 2.76
CA GLU A 121 2.79 12.55 2.90
C GLU A 121 1.80 13.54 2.29
N ALA A 122 0.91 13.05 1.43
CA ALA A 122 -0.26 13.76 0.95
C ALA A 122 -1.54 13.02 1.35
N THR A 123 -2.54 13.77 1.80
CA THR A 123 -3.81 13.22 2.29
C THR A 123 -4.96 13.64 1.38
N LEU A 124 -5.67 12.66 0.86
CA LEU A 124 -7.00 12.81 0.24
C LEU A 124 -8.05 12.43 1.28
N ASN A 125 -8.75 13.43 1.81
CA ASN A 125 -9.72 13.23 2.89
C ASN A 125 -10.98 12.47 2.41
N GLY A 126 -11.36 11.44 3.16
CA GLY A 126 -12.61 10.73 2.98
C GLY A 126 -13.82 11.57 3.41
N THR A 127 -14.98 11.23 2.86
CA THR A 127 -16.25 11.92 3.14
C THR A 127 -17.05 11.27 4.26
N ASN A 128 -16.82 9.98 4.54
CA ASN A 128 -17.54 9.24 5.59
C ASN A 128 -16.80 9.31 6.93
N LYS A 129 -17.39 10.00 7.89
CA LYS A 129 -16.82 10.17 9.24
C LYS A 129 -16.88 8.92 10.11
N ASP A 130 -17.72 7.95 9.74
CA ASP A 130 -17.82 6.66 10.43
C ASP A 130 -16.76 5.67 9.93
N CYS A 131 -16.10 5.97 8.81
CA CYS A 131 -14.94 5.25 8.32
C CYS A 131 -13.65 5.80 8.95
N GLU A 132 -13.31 5.33 10.15
CA GLU A 132 -12.08 5.74 10.87
C GLU A 132 -10.78 5.20 10.25
N GLU A 133 -10.89 4.09 9.52
CA GLU A 133 -9.76 3.40 8.91
C GLU A 133 -9.35 4.06 7.58
N ILE A 134 -8.04 4.21 7.40
CA ILE A 134 -7.45 4.84 6.20
C ILE A 134 -6.80 3.79 5.30
N LEU A 135 -6.63 4.15 4.03
CA LEU A 135 -5.73 3.46 3.11
C LEU A 135 -4.41 4.21 3.02
N ILE A 136 -3.33 3.48 2.86
CA ILE A 136 -2.02 4.05 2.56
C ILE A 136 -1.53 3.45 1.25
N PHE A 137 -0.97 4.28 0.37
CA PHE A 137 -0.20 3.83 -0.79
C PHE A 137 1.18 4.48 -0.75
N ASN A 138 2.23 3.67 -0.76
CA ASN A 138 3.59 4.14 -0.64
C ASN A 138 4.58 3.50 -1.63
N ALA A 139 5.72 4.18 -1.75
CA ALA A 139 6.93 3.83 -2.48
C ALA A 139 8.11 4.59 -1.87
N HIS A 140 9.36 4.16 -2.11
CA HIS A 140 10.53 4.93 -1.68
C HIS A 140 11.16 5.72 -2.82
N TYR A 141 11.63 6.93 -2.53
CA TYR A 141 12.23 7.79 -3.55
C TYR A 141 13.75 7.87 -3.44
N ASP A 142 14.36 7.38 -2.37
CA ASP A 142 15.81 7.32 -2.28
C ASP A 142 16.39 6.14 -3.07
N THR A 143 17.65 6.26 -3.48
CA THR A 143 18.37 5.25 -4.25
C THR A 143 19.68 4.87 -3.58
N VAL A 144 20.34 3.79 -4.01
CA VAL A 144 21.77 3.61 -3.71
C VAL A 144 22.67 4.60 -4.47
N LYS A 145 23.94 4.65 -4.06
CA LYS A 145 24.95 5.48 -4.71
C LYS A 145 25.06 5.19 -6.22
N ASN A 146 25.03 6.24 -7.03
CA ASN A 146 25.19 6.23 -8.49
C ASN A 146 24.04 5.57 -9.28
N SER A 147 22.99 5.06 -8.63
CA SER A 147 21.81 4.55 -9.33
C SER A 147 20.87 5.72 -9.68
N PRO A 148 20.42 5.86 -10.95
CA PRO A 148 19.32 6.74 -11.31
C PRO A 148 18.00 6.31 -10.64
N GLY A 149 17.84 5.03 -10.32
CA GLY A 149 16.69 4.48 -9.61
C GLY A 149 15.41 4.60 -10.42
N ALA A 150 15.42 4.19 -11.69
CA ALA A 150 14.24 4.27 -12.54
C ALA A 150 13.20 3.21 -12.13
N ASN A 151 13.62 1.97 -11.93
CA ASN A 151 12.76 0.91 -11.44
C ASN A 151 12.74 0.84 -9.91
N ASP A 152 13.91 1.00 -9.26
CA ASP A 152 14.12 0.91 -7.81
C ASP A 152 14.46 2.30 -7.20
N ASP A 153 13.47 3.05 -6.71
CA ASP A 153 12.02 2.80 -6.82
C ASP A 153 11.28 3.98 -7.48
N GLY A 154 11.87 4.50 -8.55
CA GLY A 154 11.22 5.54 -9.36
C GLY A 154 9.87 5.09 -9.94
N SER A 155 9.72 3.80 -10.26
CA SER A 155 8.49 3.23 -10.78
C SER A 155 7.37 3.25 -9.75
N GLY A 156 7.62 2.85 -8.49
CA GLY A 156 6.68 2.96 -7.39
C GLY A 156 6.29 4.42 -7.13
N VAL A 157 7.26 5.33 -7.07
CA VAL A 157 7.00 6.75 -6.82
C VAL A 157 6.14 7.39 -7.91
N ALA A 158 6.42 7.09 -9.19
CA ALA A 158 5.61 7.58 -10.29
C ALA A 158 4.17 7.02 -10.24
N ALA A 159 3.97 5.78 -9.78
CA ALA A 159 2.63 5.23 -9.54
C ALA A 159 1.92 5.94 -8.36
N VAL A 160 2.62 6.26 -7.27
CA VAL A 160 2.08 7.05 -6.14
C VAL A 160 1.62 8.43 -6.61
N LEU A 161 2.43 9.14 -7.41
CA LEU A 161 2.06 10.44 -7.99
C LEU A 161 0.83 10.31 -8.91
N ALA A 162 0.80 9.31 -9.79
CA ALA A 162 -0.33 9.07 -10.68
C ALA A 162 -1.62 8.76 -9.90
N ALA A 163 -1.55 7.91 -8.88
CA ALA A 163 -2.68 7.61 -8.03
C ALA A 163 -3.19 8.86 -7.29
N ALA A 164 -2.29 9.66 -6.71
CA ALA A 164 -2.65 10.90 -6.03
C ALA A 164 -3.33 11.92 -6.98
N TYR A 165 -2.77 12.11 -8.18
CA TYR A 165 -3.32 13.00 -9.20
C TYR A 165 -4.70 12.55 -9.72
N ILE A 166 -4.86 11.25 -9.97
CA ILE A 166 -6.09 10.69 -10.53
C ILE A 166 -7.18 10.65 -9.47
N LEU A 167 -6.88 10.11 -8.29
CA LEU A 167 -7.88 9.85 -7.26
C LEU A 167 -8.38 11.15 -6.62
N ASN A 168 -7.61 12.25 -6.60
CA ASN A 168 -8.13 13.52 -6.05
C ASN A 168 -9.35 14.08 -6.81
N LYS A 169 -9.58 13.63 -8.05
CA LYS A 169 -10.71 14.06 -8.88
C LYS A 169 -12.04 13.42 -8.49
N PHE A 170 -12.01 12.54 -7.50
CA PHE A 170 -13.13 11.75 -7.03
C PHE A 170 -13.27 11.88 -5.51
N GLU A 171 -14.49 11.69 -5.02
CA GLU A 171 -14.77 11.58 -3.59
C GLU A 171 -14.82 10.10 -3.20
N PHE A 172 -14.30 9.78 -2.02
CA PHE A 172 -14.29 8.43 -1.45
C PHE A 172 -14.84 8.43 -0.03
N ASN A 173 -15.25 7.26 0.46
CA ASN A 173 -15.71 7.11 1.84
C ASN A 173 -14.52 7.19 2.81
N ARG A 174 -13.44 6.46 2.52
CA ARG A 174 -12.21 6.45 3.33
C ARG A 174 -11.21 7.50 2.88
N THR A 175 -10.42 7.96 3.85
CA THR A 175 -9.21 8.75 3.58
C THR A 175 -8.14 7.88 2.94
N ILE A 176 -7.45 8.42 1.95
CA ILE A 176 -6.28 7.80 1.31
C ILE A 176 -5.06 8.68 1.60
N LYS A 177 -3.99 8.08 2.11
CA LYS A 177 -2.68 8.74 2.23
C LYS A 177 -1.71 8.22 1.19
N PHE A 178 -1.09 9.13 0.47
CA PHE A 178 0.00 8.85 -0.46
C PHE A 178 1.31 9.21 0.21
N VAL A 179 2.24 8.27 0.30
CA VAL A 179 3.47 8.47 1.06
C VAL A 179 4.69 8.11 0.22
N ALA A 180 5.63 9.04 0.09
CA ALA A 180 6.94 8.78 -0.51
C ALA A 180 8.01 8.75 0.59
N PHE A 181 8.64 7.60 0.77
CA PHE A 181 9.63 7.38 1.82
C PHE A 181 11.06 7.70 1.37
N SER A 182 11.86 8.21 2.30
CA SER A 182 13.33 8.18 2.18
C SER A 182 13.92 7.23 3.20
N GLY A 183 15.13 6.77 2.93
CA GLY A 183 15.91 5.97 3.86
C GLY A 183 15.59 4.48 3.81
N GLU A 184 14.90 4.00 2.78
CA GLU A 184 14.69 2.57 2.51
C GLU A 184 16.08 1.90 2.41
N GLU A 185 16.92 2.45 1.52
CA GLU A 185 18.17 1.85 1.05
C GLU A 185 19.28 1.81 2.13
N VAL A 186 19.08 2.60 3.18
CA VAL A 186 19.96 2.63 4.37
C VAL A 186 19.36 1.89 5.57
N GLY A 187 18.26 1.17 5.35
CA GLY A 187 17.65 0.21 6.28
C GLY A 187 16.28 0.65 6.82
N LEU A 188 15.36 1.02 5.92
CA LEU A 188 13.95 1.33 6.20
C LEU A 188 13.80 2.40 7.29
N ILE A 189 14.62 3.45 7.23
CA ILE A 189 14.70 4.41 8.34
C ILE A 189 13.50 5.37 8.31
N GLY A 190 13.09 5.84 7.14
CA GLY A 190 11.97 6.77 7.00
C GLY A 190 10.64 6.12 7.32
N SER A 191 10.32 4.97 6.73
CA SER A 191 9.11 4.20 7.05
C SER A 191 9.05 3.83 8.54
N ARG A 192 10.15 3.38 9.14
CA ARG A 192 10.20 3.13 10.59
C ARG A 192 9.82 4.34 11.44
N ALA A 193 10.33 5.52 11.08
CA ALA A 193 10.02 6.75 11.79
C ALA A 193 8.53 7.11 11.63
N TYR A 194 8.02 7.01 10.39
CA TYR A 194 6.64 7.30 10.04
C TYR A 194 5.65 6.35 10.72
N VAL A 195 5.85 5.03 10.58
CA VAL A 195 4.99 4.01 11.19
C VAL A 195 4.96 4.16 12.71
N LYS A 196 6.09 4.52 13.32
CA LYS A 196 6.09 4.81 14.75
C LYS A 196 5.21 6.02 15.09
N GLU A 197 5.27 7.10 14.32
CA GLU A 197 4.41 8.27 14.55
C GLU A 197 2.92 7.89 14.47
N ILE A 198 2.50 7.25 13.38
CA ILE A 198 1.10 6.87 13.19
C ILE A 198 0.62 5.85 14.24
N TYR A 199 1.49 4.94 14.69
CA TYR A 199 1.18 3.99 15.76
C TYR A 199 0.96 4.69 17.11
N GLU A 200 1.79 5.68 17.43
CA GLU A 200 1.63 6.46 18.66
C GLU A 200 0.39 7.36 18.62
N ASN A 201 -0.01 7.80 17.42
CA ASN A 201 -1.25 8.55 17.19
C ASN A 201 -2.51 7.66 17.09
N ASN A 202 -2.36 6.33 17.22
CA ASN A 202 -3.45 5.35 17.07
C ASN A 202 -4.19 5.46 15.72
N VAL A 203 -3.45 5.71 14.64
CA VAL A 203 -4.05 5.72 13.30
C VAL A 203 -4.51 4.31 12.95
N GLU A 204 -5.77 4.20 12.54
CA GLU A 204 -6.37 2.96 12.05
C GLU A 204 -6.13 2.84 10.55
N ILE A 205 -5.41 1.81 10.13
CA ILE A 205 -5.17 1.51 8.71
C ILE A 205 -5.96 0.25 8.32
N LEU A 206 -6.75 0.33 7.25
CA LEU A 206 -7.41 -0.83 6.66
C LEU A 206 -6.34 -1.73 6.00
N VAL A 207 -5.56 -1.15 5.09
CA VAL A 207 -4.42 -1.79 4.46
C VAL A 207 -3.46 -0.73 3.92
N GLU A 208 -2.18 -1.08 3.93
CA GLU A 208 -1.11 -0.31 3.33
C GLU A 208 -0.64 -1.02 2.04
N PHE A 209 -0.58 -0.30 0.92
CA PHE A 209 -0.06 -0.78 -0.35
C PHE A 209 1.37 -0.28 -0.52
N ASN A 210 2.32 -1.20 -0.71
CA ASN A 210 3.71 -0.90 -0.99
C ASN A 210 4.03 -1.30 -2.42
N ALA A 211 4.33 -0.34 -3.28
CA ALA A 211 4.91 -0.62 -4.59
C ALA A 211 6.41 -0.40 -4.49
N ASP A 212 7.18 -1.42 -4.86
CA ASP A 212 8.64 -1.37 -4.93
C ASP A 212 9.06 -2.23 -6.12
N MET A 213 9.69 -1.60 -7.12
CA MET A 213 10.05 -2.23 -8.40
C MET A 213 8.82 -2.82 -9.13
N ILE A 214 8.08 -1.94 -9.82
CA ILE A 214 6.85 -2.29 -10.56
C ILE A 214 6.91 -1.94 -12.05
N GLY A 215 8.11 -1.65 -12.56
CA GLY A 215 8.33 -1.16 -13.92
C GLY A 215 9.00 -2.15 -14.87
N TYR A 216 9.58 -3.26 -14.40
CA TYR A 216 10.34 -4.17 -15.24
C TYR A 216 9.52 -5.40 -15.69
N ALA A 217 9.57 -5.65 -17.00
CA ALA A 217 9.13 -6.90 -17.60
C ALA A 217 9.78 -7.05 -18.98
N GLU A 218 10.50 -8.14 -19.21
CA GLU A 218 11.18 -8.43 -20.47
C GLU A 218 10.44 -9.49 -21.28
N THR A 219 9.92 -10.54 -20.62
CA THR A 219 9.23 -11.62 -21.34
C THR A 219 7.71 -11.42 -21.37
N VAL A 220 7.06 -12.13 -22.29
CA VAL A 220 5.58 -12.20 -22.36
C VAL A 220 4.99 -12.77 -21.06
N TYR A 221 5.73 -13.64 -20.36
CA TYR A 221 5.30 -14.14 -19.06
C TYR A 221 5.36 -13.01 -18.03
N GLY A 222 6.50 -12.33 -17.88
CA GLY A 222 6.63 -11.20 -16.96
C GLY A 222 5.58 -10.11 -17.18
N GLY A 223 5.39 -9.72 -18.44
CA GLY A 223 4.42 -8.69 -18.82
C GLY A 223 2.95 -9.04 -18.55
N LYS A 224 2.64 -10.30 -18.21
CA LYS A 224 1.29 -10.78 -17.87
C LYS A 224 1.14 -11.20 -16.42
N ASN A 225 2.20 -11.12 -15.61
CA ASN A 225 2.16 -11.58 -14.22
C ASN A 225 2.57 -10.45 -13.27
N ILE A 226 1.92 -10.39 -12.12
CA ILE A 226 2.29 -9.53 -11.00
C ILE A 226 2.24 -10.37 -9.73
N THR A 227 3.14 -10.11 -8.78
CA THR A 227 3.15 -10.82 -7.51
C THR A 227 2.60 -9.91 -6.41
N LEU A 228 1.55 -10.36 -5.73
CA LEU A 228 1.02 -9.71 -4.54
C LEU A 228 1.40 -10.52 -3.30
N VAL A 229 1.94 -9.83 -2.31
CA VAL A 229 2.44 -10.44 -1.08
C VAL A 229 1.67 -9.79 0.08
N PRO A 230 0.58 -10.40 0.57
CA PRO A 230 -0.23 -9.83 1.64
C PRO A 230 0.24 -10.30 3.03
N THR A 231 -0.14 -9.56 4.06
CA THR A 231 -0.29 -10.10 5.43
C THR A 231 -1.46 -11.10 5.49
N GLU A 232 -1.60 -11.83 6.60
CA GLU A 232 -2.58 -12.91 6.70
C GLU A 232 -4.02 -12.40 6.53
N ASP A 233 -4.38 -11.33 7.24
CA ASP A 233 -5.75 -10.79 7.21
C ASP A 233 -6.01 -9.98 5.92
N ALA A 234 -4.96 -9.43 5.29
CA ALA A 234 -5.07 -8.75 3.99
C ALA A 234 -5.36 -9.69 2.80
N LYS A 235 -5.32 -11.02 2.96
CA LYS A 235 -5.65 -11.98 1.89
C LYS A 235 -7.04 -11.77 1.31
N ILE A 236 -8.01 -11.41 2.14
CA ILE A 236 -9.38 -11.17 1.67
C ILE A 236 -9.44 -9.99 0.71
N LEU A 237 -8.61 -8.96 0.95
CA LEU A 237 -8.49 -7.80 0.07
C LEU A 237 -7.77 -8.14 -1.25
N VAL A 238 -6.97 -9.21 -1.30
CA VAL A 238 -6.42 -9.72 -2.57
C VAL A 238 -7.52 -10.27 -3.48
N GLU A 239 -8.60 -10.84 -2.93
CA GLU A 239 -9.76 -11.25 -3.72
C GLU A 239 -10.54 -10.04 -4.28
N ASP A 240 -10.59 -8.93 -3.53
CA ASP A 240 -11.10 -7.65 -4.04
C ASP A 240 -10.23 -7.13 -5.20
N ILE A 241 -8.90 -7.18 -5.06
CA ILE A 241 -7.94 -6.78 -6.12
C ILE A 241 -8.10 -7.66 -7.37
N LYS A 242 -8.28 -8.98 -7.21
CA LYS A 242 -8.57 -9.90 -8.34
C LYS A 242 -9.89 -9.54 -9.03
N SER A 243 -10.90 -9.14 -8.27
CA SER A 243 -12.18 -8.69 -8.82
C SER A 243 -11.98 -7.41 -9.65
N VAL A 244 -11.24 -6.43 -9.14
CA VAL A 244 -10.85 -5.22 -9.89
C VAL A 244 -10.09 -5.58 -11.17
N ASN A 245 -9.09 -6.47 -11.08
CA ASN A 245 -8.29 -6.90 -12.22
C ASN A 245 -9.13 -7.46 -13.38
N ASN A 246 -10.15 -8.27 -13.05
CA ASN A 246 -11.06 -8.87 -14.02
C ASN A 246 -12.10 -7.87 -14.54
N ASN A 247 -12.73 -7.13 -13.63
CA ASN A 247 -13.86 -6.25 -13.93
C ASN A 247 -13.47 -5.07 -14.82
N TYR A 248 -12.26 -4.53 -14.65
CA TYR A 248 -11.78 -3.38 -15.42
C TYR A 248 -10.82 -3.77 -16.55
N GLY A 249 -10.76 -5.06 -16.91
CA GLY A 249 -10.02 -5.53 -18.08
C GLY A 249 -8.51 -5.32 -18.02
N ILE A 250 -7.93 -5.32 -16.82
CA ILE A 250 -6.47 -5.18 -16.60
C ILE A 250 -5.78 -6.50 -16.96
N ASN A 251 -6.41 -7.63 -16.64
CA ASN A 251 -6.06 -8.97 -17.12
C ASN A 251 -4.64 -9.47 -16.74
N PHE A 252 -4.14 -9.11 -15.55
CA PHE A 252 -2.96 -9.78 -14.99
C PHE A 252 -3.29 -11.17 -14.47
N ASN A 253 -2.30 -12.07 -14.54
CA ASN A 253 -2.23 -13.22 -13.67
C ASN A 253 -1.63 -12.78 -12.34
N ILE A 254 -2.43 -12.78 -11.28
CA ILE A 254 -1.98 -12.39 -9.93
C ILE A 254 -1.41 -13.62 -9.23
N ASN A 255 -0.10 -13.61 -9.03
CA ASN A 255 0.61 -14.62 -8.24
C ASN A 255 0.53 -14.24 -6.76
N ALA A 256 0.11 -15.20 -5.92
CA ALA A 256 0.17 -15.02 -4.47
C ALA A 256 1.58 -15.37 -3.97
N GLY A 257 2.30 -14.36 -3.47
CA GLY A 257 3.56 -14.58 -2.79
C GLY A 257 3.39 -15.11 -1.36
N ASN A 258 4.51 -15.28 -0.66
CA ASN A 258 4.50 -15.78 0.72
C ASN A 258 3.91 -14.75 1.69
N ILE A 259 3.14 -15.20 2.67
CA ILE A 259 2.54 -14.29 3.65
C ILE A 259 3.58 -13.51 4.44
N ILE A 260 3.40 -12.18 4.47
CA ILE A 260 4.24 -11.28 5.25
C ILE A 260 3.94 -11.50 6.72
N THR A 261 4.99 -11.72 7.51
CA THR A 261 4.87 -11.81 8.96
C THR A 261 5.93 -10.97 9.64
N PRO A 262 5.72 -10.53 10.89
CA PRO A 262 6.75 -9.84 11.67
C PRO A 262 8.02 -10.69 11.90
N GLY A 263 7.94 -12.01 11.68
CA GLY A 263 9.07 -12.94 11.75
C GLY A 263 9.81 -13.15 10.43
N GLY A 264 9.31 -12.59 9.33
CA GLY A 264 9.90 -12.72 7.99
C GLY A 264 11.19 -11.92 7.80
N SER A 265 11.76 -12.02 6.60
CA SER A 265 12.94 -11.25 6.21
C SER A 265 12.67 -9.75 6.25
N ARG A 266 13.61 -8.99 6.80
CA ARG A 266 13.58 -7.52 6.84
C ARG A 266 14.02 -6.87 5.52
N GLY A 267 14.51 -7.65 4.55
CA GLY A 267 14.93 -7.15 3.23
C GLY A 267 13.80 -7.23 2.21
N GLY A 268 12.61 -6.76 2.61
CA GLY A 268 11.41 -6.73 1.78
C GLY A 268 11.26 -5.37 1.12
N SER A 269 10.74 -4.39 1.86
CA SER A 269 10.63 -2.97 1.53
C SER A 269 10.02 -2.24 2.75
N ASP A 270 9.50 -1.03 2.58
CA ASP A 270 8.94 -0.18 3.64
C ASP A 270 7.72 -0.77 4.38
N TYR A 271 6.92 -1.62 3.73
CA TYR A 271 5.82 -2.37 4.36
C TYR A 271 6.25 -3.13 5.62
N TYR A 272 7.53 -3.52 5.72
CA TYR A 272 8.01 -4.34 6.82
C TYR A 272 7.88 -3.62 8.17
N ASP A 273 8.16 -2.32 8.22
CA ASP A 273 8.01 -1.56 9.47
C ASP A 273 6.51 -1.41 9.85
N PHE A 274 5.55 -1.39 8.90
CA PHE A 274 4.11 -1.47 9.17
C PHE A 274 3.72 -2.77 9.86
N VAL A 275 4.14 -3.90 9.28
CA VAL A 275 3.84 -5.25 9.82
C VAL A 275 4.45 -5.44 11.21
N LEU A 276 5.64 -4.87 11.47
CA LEU A 276 6.23 -4.89 12.82
C LEU A 276 5.36 -4.20 13.87
N TYR A 277 4.52 -3.25 13.48
CA TYR A 277 3.56 -2.56 14.34
C TYR A 277 2.15 -3.17 14.34
N GLY A 278 1.93 -4.26 13.60
CA GLY A 278 0.66 -4.98 13.50
C GLY A 278 -0.34 -4.32 12.54
N TYR A 279 0.17 -3.59 11.55
CA TYR A 279 -0.66 -3.09 10.44
C TYR A 279 -0.66 -4.09 9.28
N GLU A 280 -1.79 -4.15 8.58
CA GLU A 280 -1.96 -4.97 7.38
C GLU A 280 -1.30 -4.32 6.17
N ALA A 281 -0.67 -5.14 5.33
CA ALA A 281 0.07 -4.69 4.17
C ALA A 281 -0.12 -5.62 2.96
N ILE A 282 -0.09 -5.05 1.76
CA ILE A 282 0.04 -5.77 0.49
C ILE A 282 1.20 -5.15 -0.29
N ALA A 283 2.26 -5.93 -0.49
CA ALA A 283 3.38 -5.52 -1.34
C ALA A 283 3.14 -5.96 -2.78
N PHE A 284 3.32 -5.03 -3.71
CA PHE A 284 3.20 -5.21 -5.15
C PHE A 284 4.60 -5.32 -5.72
N TRP A 285 4.87 -6.45 -6.38
CA TRP A 285 6.15 -6.74 -7.00
C TRP A 285 5.97 -7.07 -8.47
N GLU A 286 6.91 -6.60 -9.28
CA GLU A 286 7.12 -7.17 -10.60
C GLU A 286 7.35 -8.69 -10.53
N SER A 287 6.88 -9.42 -11.55
CA SER A 287 7.00 -10.88 -11.56
C SER A 287 8.35 -11.39 -12.06
N GLU A 288 9.10 -10.56 -12.79
CA GLU A 288 10.43 -10.86 -13.28
C GLU A 288 11.47 -10.11 -12.45
N TRP A 289 12.27 -10.85 -11.69
CA TRP A 289 13.31 -10.26 -10.88
C TRP A 289 14.62 -10.18 -11.66
N ASN A 290 15.01 -8.98 -12.12
CA ASN A 290 16.30 -8.80 -12.79
C ASN A 290 17.34 -8.11 -11.87
N ARG A 291 18.34 -8.88 -11.43
CA ARG A 291 19.45 -8.40 -10.59
C ARG A 291 20.52 -7.62 -11.33
N ASP A 292 20.44 -7.54 -12.65
CA ASP A 292 21.47 -6.93 -13.47
C ASP A 292 21.37 -5.40 -13.48
N TYR A 293 20.22 -4.82 -13.10
CA TYR A 293 19.97 -3.37 -13.20
C TYR A 293 19.78 -2.66 -11.86
N PHE A 294 18.98 -3.21 -10.93
CA PHE A 294 18.75 -2.51 -9.67
C PHE A 294 20.04 -2.33 -8.87
N HIS A 295 20.08 -1.28 -8.07
CA HIS A 295 21.23 -0.86 -7.26
C HIS A 295 22.51 -0.54 -8.05
N ASN A 296 22.41 -0.23 -9.34
CA ASN A 296 23.57 0.15 -10.14
C ASN A 296 23.23 1.20 -11.22
N PRO A 297 24.23 1.77 -11.93
CA PRO A 297 24.01 2.84 -12.90
C PRO A 297 23.11 2.48 -14.09
N GLU A 298 22.87 1.20 -14.35
CA GLU A 298 21.99 0.72 -15.43
C GLU A 298 20.51 0.69 -15.02
N ASP A 299 20.15 1.05 -13.77
CA ASP A 299 18.75 1.26 -13.38
C ASP A 299 18.18 2.55 -14.01
N THR A 300 17.92 2.46 -15.30
CA THR A 300 17.59 3.57 -16.20
C THR A 300 16.21 3.40 -16.82
N ILE A 301 15.63 4.48 -17.35
CA ILE A 301 14.27 4.49 -17.90
C ILE A 301 14.16 3.58 -19.14
N GLU A 302 15.27 3.39 -19.85
CA GLU A 302 15.39 2.51 -21.02
C GLU A 302 15.02 1.05 -20.71
N HIS A 303 15.13 0.62 -19.45
CA HIS A 303 14.77 -0.72 -18.99
C HIS A 303 13.34 -0.84 -18.44
N ILE A 304 12.57 0.26 -18.43
CA ILE A 304 11.18 0.25 -18.00
C ILE A 304 10.29 -0.25 -19.13
N ASN A 305 9.48 -1.25 -18.82
CA ASN A 305 8.40 -1.68 -19.70
C ASN A 305 7.15 -0.85 -19.40
N PHE A 306 6.97 0.24 -20.13
CA PHE A 306 5.85 1.16 -19.89
C PHE A 306 4.47 0.52 -20.04
N SER A 307 4.30 -0.45 -20.94
CA SER A 307 3.02 -1.15 -21.09
C SER A 307 2.67 -1.99 -19.86
N TYR A 308 3.68 -2.65 -19.27
CA TYR A 308 3.55 -3.36 -18.00
C TYR A 308 3.28 -2.37 -16.86
N PHE A 309 4.13 -1.34 -16.74
CA PHE A 309 4.05 -0.34 -15.69
C PHE A 309 2.70 0.38 -15.63
N VAL A 310 2.14 0.75 -16.80
CA VAL A 310 0.78 1.32 -16.91
C VAL A 310 -0.25 0.36 -16.35
N ASN A 311 -0.19 -0.94 -16.70
CA ASN A 311 -1.17 -1.90 -16.23
C ASN A 311 -1.03 -2.16 -14.72
N VAL A 312 0.19 -2.21 -14.18
CA VAL A 312 0.40 -2.36 -12.72
C VAL A 312 -0.18 -1.15 -11.99
N THR A 313 0.07 0.06 -12.50
CA THR A 313 -0.52 1.27 -11.94
C THR A 313 -2.04 1.27 -12.03
N LYS A 314 -2.63 0.80 -13.14
CA LYS A 314 -4.09 0.63 -13.27
C LYS A 314 -4.66 -0.30 -12.19
N LEU A 315 -3.96 -1.40 -11.91
CA LEU A 315 -4.39 -2.35 -10.88
C LEU A 315 -4.40 -1.69 -9.51
N ILE A 316 -3.33 -0.97 -9.17
CA ILE A 316 -3.20 -0.26 -7.89
C ILE A 316 -4.26 0.84 -7.77
N VAL A 317 -4.39 1.73 -8.76
CA VAL A 317 -5.37 2.83 -8.77
C VAL A 317 -6.79 2.31 -8.67
N GLY A 318 -7.15 1.30 -9.47
CA GLY A 318 -8.48 0.70 -9.42
C GLY A 318 -8.78 0.04 -8.07
N SER A 319 -7.78 -0.62 -7.47
CA SER A 319 -7.92 -1.28 -6.18
C SER A 319 -8.04 -0.30 -5.02
N LEU A 320 -7.24 0.78 -5.03
CA LEU A 320 -7.37 1.87 -4.06
C LEU A 320 -8.75 2.52 -4.16
N ALA A 321 -9.21 2.86 -5.37
CA ALA A 321 -10.52 3.44 -5.58
C ALA A 321 -11.65 2.52 -5.08
N TYR A 322 -11.55 1.21 -5.36
CA TYR A 322 -12.52 0.22 -4.90
C TYR A 322 -12.58 0.13 -3.37
N LEU A 323 -11.42 -0.05 -2.71
CA LEU A 323 -11.36 -0.18 -1.25
C LEU A 323 -11.71 1.13 -0.53
N ALA A 324 -11.42 2.28 -1.13
CA ALA A 324 -11.76 3.58 -0.58
C ALA A 324 -13.28 3.84 -0.59
N ASP A 325 -14.00 3.24 -1.55
CA ASP A 325 -15.46 3.30 -1.66
C ASP A 325 -16.20 2.24 -0.86
N LYS A 326 -15.62 1.04 -0.71
CA LYS A 326 -16.29 -0.13 -0.14
C LYS A 326 -16.67 0.08 1.33
N VAL A 327 -17.87 0.58 1.63
CA VAL A 327 -18.27 0.93 3.01
C VAL A 327 -18.15 -0.26 3.96
N GLU A 328 -18.61 -1.44 3.54
CA GLU A 328 -18.67 -2.63 4.39
C GLU A 328 -17.41 -3.50 4.27
N ILE A 329 -16.69 -3.64 5.39
CA ILE A 329 -15.71 -4.69 5.58
C ILE A 329 -16.43 -5.87 6.23
N ASN A 330 -16.75 -6.86 5.41
CA ASN A 330 -17.52 -8.05 5.75
C ASN A 330 -16.66 -9.15 6.40
N HIS A 331 -15.72 -8.76 7.26
CA HIS A 331 -14.96 -9.68 8.10
C HIS A 331 -14.62 -8.98 9.41
N PRO A 332 -14.42 -9.73 10.51
CA PRO A 332 -13.98 -9.12 11.75
C PRO A 332 -12.60 -8.48 11.56
N THR A 333 -12.30 -7.47 12.37
CA THR A 333 -10.93 -6.96 12.53
C THR A 333 -10.52 -7.05 14.00
N LEU A 334 -9.29 -7.48 14.25
CA LEU A 334 -8.74 -7.63 15.60
C LEU A 334 -7.39 -6.92 15.70
N ARG A 335 -7.18 -6.18 16.80
CA ARG A 335 -5.88 -5.61 17.17
C ARG A 335 -5.56 -5.85 18.64
N ILE A 336 -4.31 -6.20 18.93
CA ILE A 336 -3.80 -6.23 20.31
C ILE A 336 -3.45 -4.81 20.73
N ARG A 337 -4.24 -4.24 21.65
CA ARG A 337 -4.06 -2.88 22.17
C ARG A 337 -3.14 -2.82 23.39
N SER A 338 -3.03 -3.92 24.15
CA SER A 338 -2.10 -4.04 25.27
C SER A 338 -1.52 -5.46 25.34
N PRO A 339 -0.21 -5.62 25.61
CA PRO A 339 0.80 -4.57 25.66
C PRO A 339 1.03 -3.96 24.27
N LYS A 340 1.23 -2.64 24.21
CA LYS A 340 1.61 -1.94 22.97
C LYS A 340 3.03 -2.29 22.57
N ARG A 341 3.30 -2.21 21.27
CA ARG A 341 4.62 -2.42 20.67
C ARG A 341 5.58 -1.30 21.08
N GLY A 342 6.87 -1.64 21.14
CA GLY A 342 7.96 -0.70 21.42
C GLY A 342 8.00 -0.14 22.84
N ARG A 343 7.64 -0.94 23.85
CA ARG A 343 7.54 -0.48 25.25
C ARG A 343 8.16 -1.44 26.26
N LEU A 344 8.52 -0.88 27.42
CA LEU A 344 8.80 -1.62 28.65
C LEU A 344 7.57 -1.55 29.54
N TYR A 345 7.03 -2.71 29.91
CA TYR A 345 5.89 -2.86 30.81
C TYR A 345 6.30 -3.42 32.17
N PHE A 346 5.64 -2.96 33.23
CA PHE A 346 5.63 -3.54 34.56
C PHE A 346 4.23 -3.40 35.16
N GLU A 347 3.61 -4.51 35.56
CA GLU A 347 2.23 -4.54 36.10
C GLU A 347 1.24 -3.77 35.22
N ASP A 348 1.19 -4.09 33.93
CA ASP A 348 0.34 -3.44 32.90
C ASP A 348 0.64 -1.96 32.62
N ARG A 349 1.58 -1.34 33.34
CA ARG A 349 1.97 0.06 33.14
C ARG A 349 3.13 0.16 32.18
N THR A 350 3.05 1.11 31.25
CA THR A 350 4.20 1.49 30.43
C THR A 350 5.20 2.26 31.30
N LEU A 351 6.38 1.68 31.51
CA LEU A 351 7.50 2.35 32.19
C LEU A 351 8.35 3.17 31.22
N ARG A 352 8.49 2.71 29.97
CA ARG A 352 9.30 3.38 28.95
C ARG A 352 8.80 3.08 27.55
N ILE A 353 8.82 4.10 26.70
CA ILE A 353 8.63 3.98 25.25
C ILE A 353 10.01 3.95 24.59
N PHE A 354 10.25 2.96 23.73
CA PHE A 354 11.49 2.80 22.99
C PHE A 354 11.43 3.49 21.62
N LYS A 355 12.60 3.66 21.00
CA LYS A 355 12.72 4.09 19.59
C LYS A 355 12.51 2.95 18.58
N HIS A 356 12.18 1.75 19.04
CA HIS A 356 12.04 0.54 18.22
C HIS A 356 10.79 -0.26 18.65
N HIS A 357 10.30 -1.15 17.78
CA HIS A 357 9.09 -1.96 18.02
C HIS A 357 9.22 -3.03 19.13
N ARG A 358 10.43 -3.37 19.59
CA ARG A 358 10.60 -4.47 20.55
C ARG A 358 9.97 -4.15 21.90
N THR A 359 9.13 -5.05 22.39
CA THR A 359 8.46 -4.94 23.69
C THR A 359 9.11 -5.85 24.74
N ILE A 360 9.20 -5.34 25.96
CA ILE A 360 9.64 -6.07 27.15
C ILE A 360 8.53 -5.97 28.18
N VAL A 361 8.14 -7.10 28.75
CA VAL A 361 7.13 -7.19 29.80
C VAL A 361 7.78 -7.81 31.03
N ILE A 362 7.67 -7.13 32.16
CA ILE A 362 8.13 -7.61 33.46
C ILE A 362 6.91 -7.85 34.35
N ASP A 363 6.92 -8.95 35.11
CA ASP A 363 5.80 -9.45 35.92
C ASP A 363 4.66 -10.00 35.07
N ASP A 364 3.44 -10.06 35.58
CA ASP A 364 2.24 -10.47 34.84
C ASP A 364 1.70 -9.36 33.91
N VAL A 365 0.93 -9.77 32.89
CA VAL A 365 0.43 -8.84 31.86
C VAL A 365 -0.97 -9.22 31.39
N LEU A 366 -1.82 -8.21 31.21
CA LEU A 366 -3.11 -8.33 30.56
C LEU A 366 -2.98 -8.07 29.05
N ILE A 367 -3.34 -9.06 28.26
CA ILE A 367 -3.51 -8.94 26.82
C ILE A 367 -4.91 -8.39 26.56
N CYS A 368 -4.99 -7.17 26.05
CA CYS A 368 -6.26 -6.53 25.69
C CYS A 368 -6.38 -6.48 24.17
N THR A 369 -7.54 -6.90 23.65
CA THR A 369 -7.85 -6.79 22.22
C THR A 369 -8.94 -5.77 21.97
N GLU A 370 -8.87 -5.13 20.81
CA GLU A 370 -10.01 -4.43 20.23
C GLU A 370 -10.47 -5.24 19.03
N VAL A 371 -11.77 -5.55 19.00
CA VAL A 371 -12.39 -6.33 17.93
C VAL A 371 -13.56 -5.55 17.37
N LYS A 372 -13.51 -5.22 16.08
CA LYS A 372 -14.65 -4.64 15.36
C LYS A 372 -15.33 -5.76 14.55
N PRO A 373 -16.64 -6.00 14.71
CA PRO A 373 -17.37 -6.95 13.88
C PRO A 373 -17.43 -6.43 12.44
N GLY A 374 -17.51 -7.37 11.49
CA GLY A 374 -17.96 -7.05 10.14
C GLY A 374 -19.48 -7.04 10.07
N ASP A 375 -20.04 -7.74 9.10
CA ASP A 375 -21.48 -7.99 8.92
C ASP A 375 -22.03 -9.17 9.76
N SER A 376 -21.18 -9.84 10.57
CA SER A 376 -21.58 -10.91 11.48
C SER A 376 -21.08 -10.66 12.91
N PRO A 377 -21.83 -11.07 13.96
CA PRO A 377 -21.39 -10.98 15.35
C PRO A 377 -20.11 -11.76 15.62
N ILE A 378 -19.31 -11.30 16.59
CA ILE A 378 -18.13 -12.02 17.06
C ILE A 378 -18.57 -13.18 17.97
N GLU A 379 -18.21 -14.41 17.59
CA GLU A 379 -18.46 -15.63 18.36
C GLU A 379 -17.52 -15.73 19.57
N LYS A 380 -16.21 -15.51 19.34
CA LYS A 380 -15.16 -15.70 20.35
C LYS A 380 -13.84 -15.06 19.94
N VAL A 381 -12.94 -14.90 20.91
CA VAL A 381 -11.53 -14.61 20.69
C VAL A 381 -10.67 -15.67 21.35
N GLU A 382 -9.78 -16.28 20.57
CA GLU A 382 -8.82 -17.27 21.05
C GLU A 382 -7.44 -16.64 21.21
N PHE A 383 -6.80 -16.92 22.35
CA PHE A 383 -5.47 -16.45 22.69
C PHE A 383 -4.47 -17.60 22.70
N TYR A 384 -3.41 -17.41 21.93
CA TYR A 384 -2.34 -18.38 21.73
C TYR A 384 -1.03 -17.81 22.28
N MET A 385 -0.23 -18.69 22.89
CA MET A 385 1.13 -18.39 23.31
C MET A 385 2.09 -19.44 22.75
N ASP A 386 3.05 -19.00 21.95
CA ASP A 386 3.96 -19.86 21.18
C ASP A 386 3.21 -20.94 20.38
N ASN A 387 2.18 -20.53 19.62
CA ASN A 387 1.32 -21.37 18.79
C ASN A 387 0.51 -22.43 19.56
N LYS A 388 0.36 -22.29 20.89
CA LYS A 388 -0.49 -23.14 21.71
C LYS A 388 -1.67 -22.34 22.23
N LEU A 389 -2.90 -22.81 22.00
CA LEU A 389 -4.10 -22.22 22.57
C LEU A 389 -3.98 -22.21 24.10
N LYS A 390 -4.27 -21.05 24.71
CA LYS A 390 -4.18 -20.83 26.17
C LYS A 390 -5.48 -20.41 26.79
N TYR A 391 -6.28 -19.63 26.07
CA TYR A 391 -7.53 -19.09 26.57
C TYR A 391 -8.47 -18.82 25.41
N THR A 392 -9.77 -19.02 25.63
CA THR A 392 -10.82 -18.63 24.71
C THR A 392 -11.78 -17.74 25.50
N ASP A 393 -11.98 -16.53 24.99
CA ASP A 393 -12.87 -15.56 25.59
C ASP A 393 -14.12 -15.42 24.72
N TYR A 394 -15.29 -15.53 25.35
CA TYR A 394 -16.59 -15.44 24.69
C TYR A 394 -17.29 -14.10 25.00
N GLU A 395 -16.76 -13.31 25.94
CA GLU A 395 -17.42 -12.09 26.41
C GLU A 395 -16.51 -10.87 26.25
N LYS A 396 -17.10 -9.74 25.84
CA LYS A 396 -16.39 -8.46 25.79
C LYS A 396 -16.15 -7.93 27.21
N PRO A 397 -15.01 -7.27 27.50
CA PRO A 397 -13.89 -7.00 26.59
C PRO A 397 -12.95 -8.20 26.48
N TYR A 398 -12.75 -8.72 25.26
CA TYR A 398 -11.96 -9.94 25.01
C TYR A 398 -10.50 -9.76 25.48
N GLN A 399 -10.11 -10.47 26.52
CA GLN A 399 -8.85 -10.24 27.21
C GLN A 399 -8.29 -11.48 27.89
N TRP A 400 -6.96 -11.54 28.04
CA TRP A 400 -6.31 -12.68 28.67
C TRP A 400 -5.15 -12.25 29.58
N ARG A 401 -5.22 -12.62 30.87
CA ARG A 401 -4.12 -12.40 31.83
C ARG A 401 -3.07 -13.51 31.71
N ILE A 402 -1.83 -13.13 31.40
CA ILE A 402 -0.67 -14.01 31.44
C ILE A 402 0.05 -13.82 32.77
N ASN A 403 -0.07 -14.82 33.64
CA ASN A 403 0.65 -14.91 34.92
C ASN A 403 1.33 -16.27 35.02
N GLN A 404 2.51 -16.38 34.39
CA GLN A 404 3.32 -17.60 34.41
C GLN A 404 4.80 -17.26 34.47
N LEU A 405 5.60 -18.14 35.06
CA LEU A 405 7.06 -17.99 35.12
C LEU A 405 7.65 -17.94 33.70
N SER A 406 8.48 -16.93 33.42
CA SER A 406 9.23 -16.84 32.16
C SER A 406 10.45 -15.94 32.25
N PHE A 407 11.43 -16.21 31.41
CA PHE A 407 12.64 -15.41 31.22
C PHE A 407 13.03 -15.30 29.72
N ARG A 408 12.10 -15.65 28.82
CA ARG A 408 12.36 -15.78 27.38
C ARG A 408 11.43 -14.92 26.55
N LYS A 409 11.63 -14.94 25.24
CA LYS A 409 10.68 -14.34 24.29
C LYS A 409 9.49 -15.27 24.09
N HIS A 410 8.33 -14.67 23.92
CA HIS A 410 7.10 -15.36 23.53
C HIS A 410 6.44 -14.64 22.37
N SER A 411 5.74 -15.42 21.55
CA SER A 411 4.75 -14.91 20.61
C SER A 411 3.37 -15.06 21.24
N ILE A 412 2.60 -13.96 21.26
CA ILE A 412 1.20 -13.94 21.66
C ILE A 412 0.39 -13.61 20.41
N LYS A 413 -0.53 -14.51 20.03
CA LYS A 413 -1.46 -14.32 18.92
C LYS A 413 -2.88 -14.32 19.47
N ALA A 414 -3.70 -13.38 19.04
CA ALA A 414 -5.14 -13.39 19.27
C ALA A 414 -5.86 -13.61 17.94
N VAL A 415 -6.93 -14.40 17.94
CA VAL A 415 -7.73 -14.72 16.75
C VAL A 415 -9.20 -14.50 17.08
N ALA A 416 -9.84 -13.56 16.42
CA ALA A 416 -11.29 -13.38 16.46
C ALA A 416 -11.95 -14.36 15.49
N TYR A 417 -13.08 -14.92 15.90
CA TYR A 417 -13.98 -15.71 15.07
C TYR A 417 -15.34 -15.02 15.08
N ASP A 418 -15.93 -14.82 13.92
CA ASP A 418 -17.34 -14.44 13.81
C ASP A 418 -18.24 -15.68 13.65
N GLU A 419 -19.56 -15.51 13.73
CA GLU A 419 -20.52 -16.62 13.65
C GLU A 419 -20.56 -17.28 12.25
N GLU A 420 -20.00 -16.63 11.22
CA GLU A 420 -19.83 -17.18 9.87
C GLU A 420 -18.50 -17.95 9.70
N GLY A 421 -17.69 -18.05 10.76
CA GLY A 421 -16.41 -18.74 10.77
C GLY A 421 -15.27 -17.97 10.10
N ARG A 422 -15.45 -16.68 9.80
CA ARG A 422 -14.39 -15.79 9.33
C ARG A 422 -13.53 -15.35 10.51
N THR A 423 -12.28 -15.05 10.20
CA THR A 423 -11.27 -14.77 11.23
C THR A 423 -10.46 -13.51 10.94
N SER A 424 -10.03 -12.85 12.00
CA SER A 424 -8.94 -11.85 11.96
C SER A 424 -7.99 -12.10 13.13
N SER A 425 -6.70 -11.82 12.93
CA SER A 425 -5.68 -12.07 13.94
C SER A 425 -4.61 -11.00 14.02
N ASP A 426 -4.10 -10.78 15.23
CA ASP A 426 -2.92 -9.96 15.48
C ASP A 426 -1.92 -10.74 16.34
N GLU A 427 -0.63 -10.50 16.10
CA GLU A 427 0.48 -11.14 16.79
C GLU A 427 1.47 -10.12 17.34
N ILE A 428 1.78 -10.23 18.63
CA ILE A 428 2.85 -9.48 19.28
C ILE A 428 3.91 -10.42 19.85
N LYS A 429 5.19 -10.05 19.65
CA LYS A 429 6.33 -10.71 20.27
C LYS A 429 6.94 -9.81 21.34
N PHE A 430 7.09 -10.32 22.55
CA PHE A 430 7.80 -9.61 23.61
C PHE A 430 8.72 -10.53 24.41
N ARG A 431 9.76 -9.92 25.00
CA ARG A 431 10.56 -10.58 26.04
C ARG A 431 9.77 -10.52 27.34
N PHE A 432 9.46 -11.69 27.90
CA PHE A 432 8.67 -11.83 29.12
C PHE A 432 9.57 -12.24 30.27
N ILE A 433 9.54 -11.47 31.36
CA ILE A 433 10.32 -11.71 32.56
C ILE A 433 9.37 -11.69 33.75
N ASN A 434 8.91 -12.85 34.17
CA ASN A 434 8.10 -13.00 35.37
C ASN A 434 8.75 -14.05 36.27
N LEU A 435 9.11 -13.64 37.49
CA LEU A 435 9.83 -14.45 38.47
C LEU A 435 8.95 -14.89 39.65
N MET A 436 7.77 -14.29 39.82
CA MET A 436 6.89 -14.52 40.97
C MET A 436 5.44 -14.62 40.50
N LEU A 437 4.80 -15.76 40.77
CA LEU A 437 3.39 -15.94 40.45
C LEU A 437 2.54 -15.17 41.48
N LYS A 438 1.74 -14.22 41.00
CA LYS A 438 0.68 -13.62 41.83
C LYS A 438 -0.42 -14.65 42.06
N ARG A 439 -0.90 -14.74 43.30
CA ARG A 439 -1.97 -15.68 43.69
C ARG A 439 -3.34 -15.14 43.36
#